data_AF-A0A8C5SNP9-F1
#
_entry.id   AF-A0A8C5SNP9-F1
#
_cell.length_a   1.000
_cell.length_b   1.000
_cell.length_c   1.000
_cell.angle_alpha   90.00
_cell.angle_beta   90.00
_cell.angle_gamma   90.00
#
_symmetry.space_group_name_H-M   'P 1'
#
loop_
_entity.id
_entity.type
_entity.pdbx_description
1 polymer ?
#
loop_
_entity_poly.entity_id
_entity_poly.type
_entity_poly.pdbx_seq_one_letter_code
_entity_poly.pdbx_strand_id
1 'polypeptide(L)'
;MEAKDPTGKESVGVRKKNLTFLKQRLYMLERRKTDTVVESSISGDHNSNSATLRRSQSDRSEYNQKLQEKMAPHAGSVGPVDLPLETEEQLIKRMMARRQKIIAEILQTERDYLSDVELCIRIVVEPLKKRQIARLDVDSLFSNIESVHEISSKLLSLLEEATLDVEPAIQIIGMLLSS
;
A
#
# COMPACT_ATOMS: atom_id res chain seq x y z
N MET A 1 16.64 32.36 -65.41
CA MET A 1 16.55 30.98 -65.94
C MET A 1 17.42 30.09 -65.07
N GLU A 2 16.99 28.84 -64.90
CA GLU A 2 17.24 27.90 -63.80
C GLU A 2 18.69 27.44 -63.53
N ALA A 3 18.92 26.95 -62.30
CA ALA A 3 19.56 25.65 -61.98
C ALA A 3 19.36 25.39 -60.45
N LYS A 4 18.53 24.42 -60.01
CA LYS A 4 18.70 22.96 -59.96
C LYS A 4 19.47 22.49 -58.69
N ASP A 5 18.70 21.85 -57.80
CA ASP A 5 19.04 21.10 -56.56
C ASP A 5 20.08 19.97 -56.76
N PRO A 6 20.80 19.47 -55.72
CA PRO A 6 20.19 18.47 -54.82
C PRO A 6 20.64 18.46 -53.33
N THR A 7 19.65 18.56 -52.44
CA THR A 7 19.29 17.58 -51.37
C THR A 7 20.43 16.81 -50.64
N GLY A 8 20.80 17.31 -49.46
CA GLY A 8 21.60 16.59 -48.45
C GLY A 8 20.75 15.62 -47.61
N LYS A 9 21.28 14.41 -47.38
CA LYS A 9 20.72 13.36 -46.53
C LYS A 9 21.18 13.55 -45.08
N GLU A 10 20.26 13.64 -44.12
CA GLU A 10 20.55 13.30 -42.73
C GLU A 10 19.44 12.45 -42.10
N SER A 11 19.90 11.49 -41.30
CA SER A 11 19.22 10.32 -40.78
C SER A 11 18.24 10.64 -39.65
N VAL A 12 16.97 10.26 -39.80
CA VAL A 12 15.96 10.29 -38.72
C VAL A 12 16.03 8.99 -37.93
N GLY A 13 16.82 8.98 -36.85
CA GLY A 13 16.84 7.92 -35.85
C GLY A 13 15.73 8.10 -34.81
N VAL A 14 14.58 7.45 -34.99
CA VAL A 14 13.50 7.38 -34.00
C VAL A 14 13.93 6.50 -32.82
N ARG A 15 14.31 7.12 -31.69
CA ARG A 15 14.56 6.40 -30.43
C ARG A 15 13.23 6.07 -29.74
N LYS A 16 12.72 4.86 -29.94
CA LYS A 16 11.64 4.27 -29.13
C LYS A 16 12.16 4.08 -27.69
N LYS A 17 11.57 4.82 -26.74
CA LYS A 17 11.88 4.66 -25.31
C LYS A 17 11.02 3.53 -24.73
N ASN A 18 11.66 2.56 -24.08
CA ASN A 18 11.07 1.34 -23.53
C ASN A 18 10.06 1.66 -22.41
N LEU A 19 8.77 1.62 -22.72
CA LEU A 19 7.63 1.84 -21.81
C LEU A 19 7.33 0.63 -20.89
N THR A 20 8.20 -0.38 -20.85
CA THR A 20 8.01 -1.59 -20.03
C THR A 20 8.06 -1.31 -18.54
N PHE A 21 8.82 -0.30 -18.11
CA PHE A 21 8.98 0.04 -16.69
C PHE A 21 7.70 0.64 -16.06
N LEU A 22 6.87 1.32 -16.85
CA LEU A 22 5.64 1.94 -16.36
C LEU A 22 4.54 0.88 -16.08
N LYS A 23 4.54 -0.22 -16.84
CA LYS A 23 3.60 -1.34 -16.63
C LYS A 23 3.79 -2.01 -15.27
N GLN A 24 5.03 -2.10 -14.79
CA GLN A 24 5.34 -2.75 -13.51
C GLN A 24 4.87 -1.93 -12.29
N ARG A 25 4.83 -0.59 -12.40
CA ARG A 25 4.34 0.28 -11.32
C ARG A 25 2.82 0.27 -11.15
N LEU A 26 2.06 0.00 -12.20
CA LEU A 26 0.59 -0.05 -12.12
C LEU A 26 0.08 -1.33 -11.43
N TYR A 27 0.80 -2.44 -11.58
CA TYR A 27 0.42 -3.72 -10.94
C TYR A 27 0.48 -3.65 -9.40
N MET A 28 1.35 -2.81 -8.83
CA MET A 28 1.47 -2.69 -7.37
C MET A 28 0.39 -1.79 -6.72
N LEU A 29 -0.42 -1.09 -7.50
CA LEU A 29 -1.53 -0.28 -6.98
C LEU A 29 -2.83 -1.09 -6.80
N GLU A 30 -2.87 -2.32 -7.32
CA GLU A 30 -4.06 -3.15 -7.33
C GLU A 30 -4.20 -3.96 -6.03
N ARG A 31 -4.95 -3.36 -5.09
CA ARG A 31 -5.80 -4.01 -4.06
C ARG A 31 -5.12 -4.49 -2.77
N ARG A 32 -5.23 -3.65 -1.74
CA ARG A 32 -5.47 -4.12 -0.36
C ARG A 32 -6.82 -4.83 -0.35
N LYS A 33 -6.81 -6.17 -0.28
CA LYS A 33 -8.02 -6.98 -0.07
C LYS A 33 -8.49 -6.84 1.38
N THR A 34 -9.64 -6.22 1.59
CA THR A 34 -10.53 -6.54 2.72
C THR A 34 -11.84 -6.98 2.10
N ASP A 35 -11.99 -8.28 1.89
CA ASP A 35 -13.27 -8.88 1.53
C ASP A 35 -13.47 -10.09 2.46
N THR A 36 -14.48 -9.99 3.32
CA THR A 36 -14.86 -11.01 4.29
C THR A 36 -15.92 -11.86 3.61
N VAL A 37 -15.52 -13.01 3.06
CA VAL A 37 -16.47 -13.96 2.47
C VAL A 37 -17.13 -14.76 3.59
N VAL A 38 -18.43 -14.54 3.80
CA VAL A 38 -19.32 -15.42 4.56
C VAL A 38 -19.94 -16.40 3.56
N GLU A 39 -19.61 -17.69 3.67
CA GLU A 39 -20.19 -18.74 2.84
C GLU A 39 -21.42 -19.34 3.51
N SER A 40 -22.57 -19.19 2.84
CA SER A 40 -23.88 -19.68 3.25
C SER A 40 -23.98 -21.19 2.97
N SER A 41 -24.12 -21.99 4.01
CA SER A 41 -24.35 -23.43 3.90
C SER A 41 -25.77 -23.75 3.39
N ILE A 42 -25.87 -24.41 2.24
CA ILE A 42 -27.05 -25.18 1.84
C ILE A 42 -26.65 -26.64 1.56
N SER A 43 -27.37 -27.55 2.21
CA SER A 43 -27.20 -29.00 2.22
C SER A 43 -27.63 -29.69 0.92
N GLY A 44 -27.00 -30.83 0.60
CA GLY A 44 -27.50 -31.78 -0.41
C GLY A 44 -26.58 -32.98 -0.65
N ASP A 45 -26.89 -34.12 -0.03
CA ASP A 45 -26.28 -35.44 -0.26
C ASP A 45 -26.66 -36.05 -1.63
N HIS A 46 -25.72 -36.71 -2.32
CA HIS A 46 -25.84 -38.14 -2.66
C HIS A 46 -24.60 -38.73 -3.38
N ASN A 47 -24.28 -39.93 -2.90
CA ASN A 47 -23.28 -40.91 -3.28
C ASN A 47 -23.52 -41.57 -4.65
N SER A 48 -22.46 -41.77 -5.47
CA SER A 48 -21.94 -43.09 -5.91
C SER A 48 -21.30 -43.13 -7.31
N ASN A 49 -20.20 -43.89 -7.37
CA ASN A 49 -19.61 -44.63 -8.51
C ASN A 49 -18.40 -44.06 -9.27
N SER A 50 -17.24 -44.56 -8.84
CA SER A 50 -16.26 -45.31 -9.65
C SER A 50 -15.56 -44.63 -10.82
N ALA A 51 -14.28 -44.27 -10.60
CA ALA A 51 -13.23 -44.44 -11.62
C ALA A 51 -11.87 -44.68 -10.94
N THR A 52 -11.23 -45.76 -11.33
CA THR A 52 -9.94 -46.28 -10.91
C THR A 52 -8.79 -45.30 -11.18
N LEU A 53 -8.27 -44.65 -10.13
CA LEU A 53 -6.99 -43.95 -10.21
C LEU A 53 -6.03 -44.54 -9.17
N ARG A 54 -5.07 -45.28 -9.73
CA ARG A 54 -3.87 -45.88 -9.14
C ARG A 54 -3.45 -45.17 -7.84
N ARG A 55 -3.72 -45.79 -6.69
CA ARG A 55 -3.12 -45.38 -5.40
C ARG A 55 -1.61 -45.55 -5.51
N SER A 56 -0.89 -44.44 -5.58
CA SER A 56 0.55 -44.41 -5.37
C SER A 56 0.85 -45.01 -4.00
N GLN A 57 1.45 -46.19 -3.97
CA GLN A 57 1.86 -46.87 -2.73
C GLN A 57 3.11 -46.25 -2.07
N SER A 58 3.62 -45.14 -2.62
CA SER A 58 4.88 -44.51 -2.19
C SER A 58 4.83 -43.90 -0.79
N ASP A 59 3.66 -43.58 -0.23
CA ASP A 59 3.58 -42.92 1.09
C ASP A 59 3.64 -43.88 2.28
N ARG A 60 3.33 -45.17 2.08
CA ARG A 60 3.18 -46.08 3.22
C ARG A 60 4.52 -46.45 3.85
N SER A 61 5.59 -46.59 3.06
CA SER A 61 6.92 -46.95 3.58
C SER A 61 7.63 -45.75 4.19
N GLU A 62 7.57 -44.58 3.55
CA GLU A 62 8.23 -43.37 4.03
C GLU A 62 7.66 -42.90 5.37
N TYR A 63 6.33 -42.96 5.52
CA TYR A 63 5.69 -42.60 6.79
C TYR A 63 6.10 -43.55 7.92
N ASN A 64 6.12 -44.87 7.68
CA ASN A 64 6.53 -45.84 8.70
C ASN A 64 8.01 -45.75 9.06
N GLN A 65 8.89 -45.49 8.09
CA GLN A 65 10.32 -45.27 8.33
C GLN A 65 10.56 -44.01 9.17
N LYS A 66 9.88 -42.92 8.85
CA LYS A 66 9.96 -41.64 9.57
C LYS A 66 9.31 -41.71 10.96
N LEU A 67 8.37 -42.64 11.17
CA LEU A 67 7.80 -42.92 12.49
C LEU A 67 8.75 -43.73 13.37
N GLN A 68 9.44 -44.73 12.80
CA GLN A 68 10.46 -45.52 13.50
C GLN A 68 11.67 -44.67 13.88
N GLU A 69 12.11 -43.78 12.99
CA GLU A 69 13.21 -42.83 13.24
C GLU A 69 12.90 -41.88 14.40
N LYS A 70 11.64 -41.48 14.58
CA LYS A 70 11.17 -40.63 15.69
C LYS A 70 11.01 -41.36 17.03
N MET A 71 10.93 -42.69 17.02
CA MET A 71 10.76 -43.52 18.22
C MET A 71 12.06 -44.16 18.71
N ALA A 72 13.15 -44.07 17.94
CA ALA A 72 14.46 -44.52 18.37
C ALA A 72 15.01 -43.58 19.48
N PRO A 73 15.42 -44.11 20.65
CA PRO A 73 15.95 -43.27 21.71
C PRO A 73 17.38 -42.83 21.35
N HIS A 74 17.52 -41.64 20.75
CA HIS A 74 18.82 -41.02 20.60
C HIS A 74 19.30 -40.51 21.97
N ALA A 75 20.12 -41.33 22.60
CA ALA A 75 21.00 -40.92 23.68
C ALA A 75 22.03 -39.91 23.12
N GLY A 76 22.01 -38.68 23.67
CA GLY A 76 23.11 -37.72 23.63
C GLY A 76 23.13 -36.74 22.44
N SER A 77 22.59 -35.53 22.65
CA SER A 77 23.28 -34.24 22.44
C SER A 77 22.28 -33.08 22.35
N VAL A 78 22.35 -32.20 23.35
CA VAL A 78 21.90 -30.79 23.46
C VAL A 78 20.96 -30.22 22.40
N GLY A 79 19.75 -29.85 22.84
CA GLY A 79 19.10 -28.58 22.48
C GLY A 79 17.94 -28.64 21.47
N PRO A 80 16.71 -28.22 21.85
CA PRO A 80 15.59 -28.09 20.92
C PRO A 80 15.86 -26.94 19.93
N VAL A 81 15.39 -27.10 18.70
CA VAL A 81 15.33 -26.03 17.69
C VAL A 81 14.51 -24.87 18.27
N ASP A 82 15.25 -23.85 18.71
CA ASP A 82 14.77 -22.59 19.25
C ASP A 82 14.09 -21.81 18.12
N LEU A 83 12.77 -21.90 18.03
CA LEU A 83 11.98 -20.79 17.50
C LEU A 83 12.22 -19.65 18.49
N PRO A 84 12.82 -18.51 18.12
CA PRO A 84 13.05 -17.45 19.08
C PRO A 84 11.72 -17.12 19.75
N LEU A 85 11.61 -17.45 21.02
CA LEU A 85 10.58 -16.89 21.88
C LEU A 85 10.86 -15.40 21.88
N GLU A 86 10.19 -14.67 20.98
CA GLU A 86 10.25 -13.21 20.98
C GLU A 86 9.89 -12.77 22.38
N THR A 87 10.86 -12.13 23.03
CA THR A 87 10.64 -11.61 24.36
C THR A 87 9.55 -10.55 24.26
N GLU A 88 8.70 -10.43 25.28
CA GLU A 88 7.64 -9.41 25.34
C GLU A 88 8.18 -8.00 24.99
N GLU A 89 9.41 -7.70 25.42
CA GLU A 89 10.11 -6.46 25.08
C GLU A 89 10.36 -6.27 23.58
N GLN A 90 10.70 -7.35 22.85
CA GLN A 90 10.94 -7.30 21.40
C GLN A 90 9.63 -7.05 20.65
N LEU A 91 8.53 -7.66 21.10
CA LEU A 91 7.19 -7.43 20.56
C LEU A 91 6.76 -5.97 20.76
N ILE A 92 6.88 -5.44 21.99
CA ILE A 92 6.56 -4.06 22.32
C ILE A 92 7.39 -3.09 21.46
N LYS A 93 8.71 -3.30 21.35
CA LYS A 93 9.59 -2.49 20.50
C LYS A 93 9.12 -2.47 19.04
N ARG A 94 8.73 -3.62 18.48
CA ARG A 94 8.20 -3.70 17.11
C ARG A 94 6.90 -2.94 16.96
N MET A 95 5.96 -3.10 17.90
CA MET A 95 4.68 -2.40 17.86
C MET A 95 4.87 -0.88 17.93
N MET A 96 5.79 -0.41 18.77
CA MET A 96 6.11 1.02 18.89
C MET A 96 6.80 1.56 17.64
N ALA A 97 7.73 0.81 17.03
CA ALA A 97 8.34 1.19 15.76
C ALA A 97 7.31 1.28 14.63
N ARG A 98 6.35 0.32 14.58
CA ARG A 98 5.25 0.35 13.61
C ARG A 98 4.35 1.57 13.84
N ARG A 99 4.01 1.87 15.09
CA ARG A 99 3.20 3.03 15.47
C ARG A 99 3.88 4.33 15.03
N GLN A 100 5.16 4.51 15.33
CA GLN A 100 5.96 5.66 14.89
C GLN A 100 5.91 5.84 13.37
N LYS A 101 6.05 4.75 12.61
CA LYS A 101 5.97 4.78 11.14
C LYS A 101 4.60 5.23 10.65
N ILE A 102 3.52 4.71 11.23
CA ILE A 102 2.15 5.07 10.85
C ILE A 102 1.90 6.56 11.10
N ILE A 103 2.36 7.08 12.24
CA ILE A 103 2.20 8.49 12.60
C ILE A 103 2.97 9.39 11.63
N ALA A 104 4.22 9.03 11.32
CA ALA A 104 5.01 9.74 10.32
C ALA A 104 4.34 9.72 8.94
N GLU A 105 3.73 8.60 8.56
CA GLU A 105 2.97 8.48 7.31
C GLU A 105 1.75 9.40 7.32
N ILE A 106 0.94 9.42 8.38
CA ILE A 106 -0.21 10.33 8.53
C ILE A 106 0.22 11.79 8.35
N LEU A 107 1.24 12.22 9.09
CA LEU A 107 1.76 13.58 9.03
C LEU A 107 2.26 13.92 7.61
N GLN A 108 2.98 13.02 6.96
CA GLN A 108 3.49 13.26 5.62
C GLN A 108 2.34 13.35 4.61
N THR A 109 1.38 12.44 4.67
CA THR A 109 0.24 12.47 3.75
C THR A 109 -0.63 13.71 3.94
N GLU A 110 -0.73 14.24 5.16
CA GLU A 110 -1.44 15.49 5.42
C GLU A 110 -0.70 16.71 4.83
N ARG A 111 0.64 16.74 4.92
CA ARG A 111 1.46 17.77 4.24
C ARG A 111 1.32 17.72 2.74
N ASP A 112 1.34 16.51 2.17
CA ASP A 112 1.19 16.31 0.74
C ASP A 112 -0.20 16.78 0.27
N TYR A 113 -1.26 16.44 1.02
CA TYR A 113 -2.62 16.91 0.75
C TYR A 113 -2.73 18.44 0.77
N LEU A 114 -2.17 19.09 1.80
CA LEU A 114 -2.14 20.55 1.88
C LEU A 114 -1.41 21.19 0.71
N SER A 115 -0.26 20.65 0.31
CA SER A 115 0.49 21.11 -0.85
C SER A 115 -0.35 21.00 -2.14
N ASP A 116 -1.09 19.90 -2.31
CA ASP A 116 -1.95 19.70 -3.47
C ASP A 116 -3.12 20.69 -3.50
N VAL A 117 -3.76 20.93 -2.35
CA VAL A 117 -4.84 21.92 -2.22
C VAL A 117 -4.33 23.33 -2.47
N GLU A 118 -3.20 23.71 -1.88
CA GLU A 118 -2.57 25.01 -2.09
C GLU A 118 -2.20 25.22 -3.57
N LEU A 119 -1.67 24.18 -4.24
CA LEU A 119 -1.36 24.23 -5.66
C LEU A 119 -2.63 24.41 -6.49
N CYS A 120 -3.71 23.70 -6.15
CA CYS A 120 -5.00 23.85 -6.82
C CYS A 120 -5.53 25.29 -6.69
N ILE A 121 -5.46 25.87 -5.49
CA ILE A 121 -5.88 27.26 -5.24
C ILE A 121 -5.04 28.23 -6.07
N ARG A 122 -3.71 28.17 -5.96
CA ARG A 122 -2.81 29.14 -6.59
C ARG A 122 -2.76 29.05 -8.11
N ILE A 123 -2.81 27.84 -8.66
CA ILE A 123 -2.60 27.60 -10.10
C ILE A 123 -3.91 27.53 -10.88
N VAL A 124 -5.02 27.18 -10.22
CA VAL A 124 -6.32 26.99 -10.88
C VAL A 124 -7.36 28.00 -10.39
N VAL A 125 -7.64 28.02 -9.09
CA VAL A 125 -8.74 28.83 -8.54
C VAL A 125 -8.48 30.33 -8.71
N GLU A 126 -7.36 30.83 -8.20
CA GLU A 126 -7.03 32.26 -8.26
C GLU A 126 -6.93 32.78 -9.71
N PRO A 127 -6.29 32.07 -10.66
CA PRO A 127 -6.25 32.52 -12.05
C PRO A 127 -7.63 32.53 -12.71
N LEU A 128 -8.51 31.57 -12.40
CA LEU A 128 -9.87 31.54 -12.94
C LEU A 128 -10.73 32.68 -12.36
N LYS A 129 -10.66 32.92 -11.05
CA LYS A 129 -11.31 34.08 -10.40
C LYS A 129 -10.83 35.40 -11.04
N LYS A 130 -9.53 35.54 -11.27
CA LYS A 130 -8.94 36.75 -11.89
C LYS A 130 -9.35 36.95 -13.35
N ARG A 131 -9.52 35.88 -14.13
CA ARG A 131 -9.89 35.96 -15.56
C ARG A 131 -11.35 36.30 -15.79
N GLN A 132 -12.24 36.14 -14.79
CA GLN A 132 -13.67 36.45 -14.87
C GLN A 132 -14.33 35.92 -16.16
N ILE A 133 -14.21 34.61 -16.39
CA ILE A 133 -14.74 33.97 -17.60
C ILE A 133 -16.28 34.05 -17.57
N ALA A 134 -16.88 34.60 -18.63
CA ALA A 134 -18.33 34.74 -18.72
C ALA A 134 -19.03 33.38 -18.58
N ARG A 135 -20.09 33.34 -17.74
CA ARG A 135 -20.88 32.14 -17.40
C ARG A 135 -20.14 31.05 -16.60
N LEU A 136 -18.91 31.31 -16.14
CA LEU A 136 -18.22 30.43 -15.19
C LEU A 136 -18.37 30.96 -13.78
N ASP A 137 -19.08 30.23 -12.94
CA ASP A 137 -19.10 30.45 -11.49
C ASP A 137 -17.97 29.64 -10.85
N VAL A 138 -16.87 30.32 -10.51
CA VAL A 138 -15.68 29.71 -9.91
C VAL A 138 -15.95 29.32 -8.46
N ASP A 139 -16.73 30.12 -7.73
CA ASP A 139 -17.01 29.88 -6.31
C ASP A 139 -17.92 28.66 -6.14
N SER A 140 -18.89 28.43 -7.03
CA SER A 140 -19.66 27.18 -7.02
C SER A 140 -18.84 25.97 -7.48
N LEU A 141 -17.86 26.14 -8.38
CA LEU A 141 -17.08 25.02 -8.92
C LEU A 141 -16.06 24.49 -7.90
N PHE A 142 -15.40 25.39 -7.18
CA PHE A 142 -14.40 25.04 -6.18
C PHE A 142 -14.93 25.07 -4.75
N SER A 143 -16.16 25.56 -4.56
CA SER A 143 -16.87 25.54 -3.28
C SER A 143 -16.01 26.10 -2.15
N ASN A 144 -15.90 25.38 -1.06
CA ASN A 144 -15.19 25.73 0.15
C ASN A 144 -13.71 25.31 0.16
N ILE A 145 -13.04 25.18 -1.00
CA ILE A 145 -11.64 24.71 -1.07
C ILE A 145 -10.69 25.53 -0.20
N GLU A 146 -10.90 26.84 -0.09
CA GLU A 146 -10.10 27.73 0.77
C GLU A 146 -10.31 27.41 2.26
N SER A 147 -11.54 27.12 2.67
CA SER A 147 -11.84 26.68 4.04
C SER A 147 -11.30 25.28 4.32
N VAL A 148 -11.33 24.37 3.33
CA VAL A 148 -10.73 23.03 3.45
C VAL A 148 -9.22 23.15 3.67
N HIS A 149 -8.54 24.04 2.94
CA HIS A 149 -7.12 24.32 3.16
C HIS A 149 -6.85 24.83 4.58
N GLU A 150 -7.65 25.78 5.07
CA GLU A 150 -7.50 26.33 6.43
C GLU A 150 -7.69 25.27 7.52
N ILE A 151 -8.75 24.46 7.41
CA ILE A 151 -9.04 23.38 8.38
C ILE A 151 -7.92 22.34 8.37
N SER A 152 -7.47 21.92 7.18
CA SER A 152 -6.40 20.94 7.02
C SER A 152 -5.07 21.48 7.57
N SER A 153 -4.78 22.77 7.37
CA SER A 153 -3.58 23.41 7.92
C SER A 153 -3.60 23.43 9.45
N LYS A 154 -4.77 23.68 10.04
CA LYS A 154 -4.96 23.62 11.49
C LYS A 154 -4.82 22.20 12.01
N LEU A 155 -5.41 21.21 11.32
CA LEU A 155 -5.27 19.80 11.66
C LEU A 155 -3.79 19.38 11.66
N LEU A 156 -3.06 19.68 10.59
CA LEU A 156 -1.62 19.39 10.52
C LEU A 156 -0.85 20.01 11.68
N SER A 157 -1.12 21.29 11.99
CA SER A 157 -0.45 21.99 13.10
C SER A 157 -0.68 21.29 14.44
N LEU A 158 -1.92 20.87 14.71
CA LEU A 158 -2.27 20.13 15.93
C LEU A 158 -1.63 18.74 15.97
N LEU A 159 -1.55 18.05 14.82
CA LEU A 159 -0.89 16.75 14.71
C LEU A 159 0.62 16.87 14.95
N GLU A 160 1.27 17.91 14.41
CA GLU A 160 2.68 18.20 14.63
C GLU A 160 2.94 18.52 16.11
N GLU A 161 2.13 19.39 16.72
CA GLU A 161 2.25 19.73 18.14
C GLU A 161 2.08 18.49 19.04
N ALA A 162 1.12 17.62 18.75
CA ALA A 162 0.87 16.40 19.53
C ALA A 162 1.93 15.31 19.34
N THR A 163 2.84 15.47 18.36
CA THR A 163 3.87 14.47 18.01
C THR A 163 5.30 14.97 18.22
N LEU A 164 5.51 16.28 18.28
CA LEU A 164 6.81 16.91 18.48
C LEU A 164 7.34 16.60 19.89
N ASP A 165 8.53 15.99 19.98
CA ASP A 165 9.20 15.64 21.24
C ASP A 165 8.39 14.73 22.18
N VAL A 166 7.33 14.10 21.69
CA VAL A 166 6.48 13.17 22.46
C VAL A 166 6.85 11.73 22.09
N GLU A 167 7.14 10.89 23.09
CA GLU A 167 7.40 9.47 22.86
C GLU A 167 6.15 8.78 22.26
N PRO A 168 6.28 7.93 21.21
CA PRO A 168 5.13 7.33 20.53
C PRO A 168 4.14 6.61 21.46
N ALA A 169 4.59 6.13 22.62
CA ALA A 169 3.75 5.47 23.63
C ALA A 169 2.68 6.39 24.25
N ILE A 170 2.93 7.71 24.32
CA ILE A 170 2.04 8.69 24.99
C ILE A 170 1.37 9.67 24.02
N GLN A 171 1.62 9.58 22.71
CA GLN A 171 0.95 10.42 21.71
C GLN A 171 -0.56 10.09 21.62
N ILE A 172 -1.45 11.06 21.86
CA ILE A 172 -2.92 10.85 21.80
C ILE A 172 -3.50 11.52 20.56
N ILE A 173 -3.06 11.09 19.39
CA ILE A 173 -3.47 11.66 18.10
C ILE A 173 -4.96 11.37 17.80
N GLY A 174 -5.51 10.27 18.31
CA GLY A 174 -6.89 9.86 18.05
C GLY A 174 -7.94 10.90 18.48
N MET A 175 -7.67 11.69 19.53
CA MET A 175 -8.59 12.74 19.99
C MET A 175 -8.69 13.90 19.01
N LEU A 176 -7.61 14.21 18.28
CA LEU A 176 -7.60 15.27 17.28
C LEU A 176 -8.45 14.92 16.05
N LEU A 177 -8.63 13.61 15.80
CA LEU A 177 -9.37 13.09 14.65
C LEU A 177 -10.86 12.83 14.94
N SER A 178 -11.28 12.95 16.21
CA SER A 178 -12.65 12.63 16.64
C SER A 178 -13.58 13.85 16.80
N SER A 179 -13.07 15.06 16.58
CA SER A 179 -13.82 16.31 16.75
C SER A 179 -14.41 16.82 15.46
#